data_AF-A0A3D5VII2-F1
#
_entry.id   AF-A0A3D5VII2-F1
#
_cell.length_a   1.000
_cell.length_b   1.000
_cell.length_c   1.000
_cell.angle_alpha   90.00
_cell.angle_beta   90.00
_cell.angle_gamma   90.00
#
_symmetry.space_group_name_H-M   'P 1'
#
loop_
_entity.id
_entity.type
_entity.pdbx_description
1 polymer ?
#
loop_
_entity_poly.entity_id
_entity_poly.type
_entity_poly.pdbx_seq_one_letter_code
_entity_poly.pdbx_strand_id
1 'polypeptide(L)'
;QLGVLSDIHPQGATQVFEKDCLIHLGSVLAPRGRGKIGDKCLWGAVSWPGGSAEVDLHWGDIQLIVGQGPFQADLHPHFAVDIGAGRGRALRREVAGGVCGLFLDCRGRSLMLAEDEKTRVRQLLKWYEQVGMYPMSVEGAL
;
A
#
# COMPACT_ATOMS: atom_id res chain seq x y z
N GLN A 1 11.72 -30.82 -7.20
CA GLN A 1 12.15 -31.55 -5.97
C GLN A 1 11.25 -31.27 -4.77
N LEU A 2 10.66 -30.07 -4.64
CA LEU A 2 9.66 -29.75 -3.61
C LEU A 2 8.46 -30.70 -3.58
N GLY A 3 7.94 -31.11 -4.75
CA GLY A 3 6.76 -31.99 -4.81
C GLY A 3 6.92 -33.32 -4.06
N VAL A 4 8.10 -33.96 -4.11
CA VAL A 4 8.36 -35.21 -3.36
C VAL A 4 8.52 -34.92 -1.85
N LEU A 5 9.07 -33.77 -1.50
CA LEU A 5 9.20 -33.30 -0.11
C LEU A 5 7.84 -32.95 0.51
N SER A 6 6.87 -32.51 -0.29
CA SER A 6 5.51 -32.20 0.16
C SER A 6 4.78 -33.45 0.69
N ASP A 7 4.99 -34.61 0.07
CA ASP A 7 4.34 -35.86 0.46
C ASP A 7 5.00 -36.51 1.70
N ILE A 8 6.30 -36.24 1.91
CA ILE A 8 7.10 -36.87 2.99
C ILE A 8 7.17 -35.97 4.23
N HIS A 9 7.38 -34.66 4.05
CA HIS A 9 7.54 -33.70 5.14
C HIS A 9 6.88 -32.34 4.81
N PRO A 10 5.53 -32.28 4.85
CA PRO A 10 4.75 -31.13 4.38
C PRO A 10 5.22 -29.79 4.97
N GLN A 11 5.48 -29.75 6.28
CA GLN A 11 5.93 -28.52 6.98
C GLN A 11 7.29 -28.04 6.49
N GLY A 12 8.19 -28.98 6.13
CA GLY A 12 9.52 -28.65 5.64
C GLY A 12 9.46 -28.12 4.21
N ALA A 13 8.60 -28.74 3.38
CA ALA A 13 8.32 -28.26 2.03
C ALA A 13 7.70 -26.85 2.05
N THR A 14 6.76 -26.57 2.97
CA THR A 14 6.19 -25.23 3.16
C THR A 14 7.26 -24.21 3.54
N GLN A 15 8.15 -24.54 4.48
CA GLN A 15 9.19 -23.60 4.92
C GLN A 15 10.17 -23.26 3.78
N VAL A 16 10.61 -24.25 3.00
CA VAL A 16 11.49 -24.03 1.83
C VAL A 16 10.75 -23.24 0.76
N PHE A 17 9.46 -23.53 0.55
CA PHE A 17 8.67 -22.77 -0.40
C PHE A 17 8.53 -21.29 0.00
N GLU A 18 8.15 -21.02 1.25
CA GLU A 18 7.96 -19.65 1.75
C GLU A 18 9.26 -18.85 1.83
N LYS A 19 10.38 -19.49 2.21
CA LYS A 19 11.65 -18.78 2.42
C LYS A 19 12.53 -18.72 1.19
N ASP A 20 12.55 -19.77 0.37
CA ASP A 20 13.52 -19.93 -0.71
C ASP A 20 12.89 -19.86 -2.11
N CYS A 21 11.55 -19.92 -2.22
CA CYS A 21 10.86 -19.86 -3.52
C CYS A 21 10.01 -18.61 -3.73
N LEU A 22 9.57 -17.94 -2.66
CA LEU A 22 8.76 -16.73 -2.76
C LEU A 22 9.58 -15.47 -2.60
N ILE A 23 9.33 -14.50 -3.49
CA ILE A 23 9.82 -13.14 -3.35
C ILE A 23 8.69 -12.30 -2.76
N HIS A 24 8.86 -11.83 -1.53
CA HIS A 24 7.93 -10.88 -0.93
C HIS A 24 8.02 -9.55 -1.69
N LEU A 25 6.94 -9.19 -2.39
CA LEU A 25 6.86 -7.91 -3.10
C LEU A 25 6.69 -6.74 -2.14
N GLY A 26 5.84 -6.88 -1.13
CA GLY A 26 5.58 -5.82 -0.18
C GLY A 26 4.23 -5.97 0.50
N SER A 27 3.86 -4.96 1.29
CA SER A 27 2.57 -4.88 1.95
C SER A 27 1.74 -3.71 1.41
N VAL A 28 0.42 -3.85 1.51
CA VAL A 28 -0.52 -2.76 1.22
C VAL A 28 -1.40 -2.52 2.44
N LEU A 29 -1.33 -1.32 3.00
CA LEU A 29 -2.29 -0.83 3.97
C LEU A 29 -3.32 0.02 3.24
N ALA A 30 -4.58 -0.41 3.30
CA ALA A 30 -5.68 0.31 2.67
C ALA A 30 -6.81 0.51 3.67
N PRO A 31 -7.20 1.75 3.95
CA PRO A 31 -8.26 2.02 4.91
C PRO A 31 -9.62 1.51 4.42
N ARG A 32 -10.37 0.84 5.31
CA ARG A 32 -11.76 0.45 5.11
C ARG A 32 -12.66 1.58 5.56
N GLY A 33 -13.33 2.21 4.60
CA GLY A 33 -14.23 3.33 4.83
C GLY A 33 -14.63 4.02 3.54
N ARG A 34 -15.37 5.11 3.66
CA ARG A 34 -15.68 6.03 2.56
C ARG A 34 -15.41 7.45 3.02
N GLY A 35 -15.01 8.29 2.09
CA GLY A 35 -14.92 9.73 2.27
C GLY A 35 -14.96 10.41 0.91
N LYS A 36 -15.05 11.73 0.91
CA LYS A 36 -15.07 12.50 -0.33
C LYS A 36 -13.63 12.61 -0.85
N ILE A 37 -13.45 12.49 -2.17
CA ILE A 37 -12.13 12.68 -2.79
C ILE A 37 -11.57 14.05 -2.37
N GLY A 38 -10.32 14.07 -1.90
CA GLY A 38 -9.66 15.25 -1.37
C GLY A 38 -9.84 15.50 0.13
N ASP A 39 -10.76 14.82 0.82
CA ASP A 39 -10.85 14.89 2.29
C ASP A 39 -9.71 14.08 2.93
N LYS A 40 -9.27 14.48 4.13
CA LYS A 40 -8.24 13.77 4.90
C LYS A 40 -8.64 12.31 5.12
N CYS A 41 -7.72 11.38 4.85
CA CYS A 41 -7.94 9.94 5.02
C CYS A 41 -7.03 9.34 6.09
N LEU A 42 -5.72 9.57 5.97
CA LEU A 42 -4.69 8.92 6.78
C LEU A 42 -3.53 9.87 7.01
N TRP A 43 -2.99 9.93 8.23
CA TRP A 43 -1.78 10.69 8.52
C TRP A 43 -0.91 10.01 9.58
N GLY A 44 0.33 10.46 9.74
CA GLY A 44 1.27 9.94 10.74
C GLY A 44 2.65 9.78 10.14
N ALA A 45 3.36 8.73 10.55
CA ALA A 45 4.72 8.47 10.08
C ALA A 45 5.00 6.98 9.97
N VAL A 46 5.95 6.65 9.09
CA VAL A 46 6.50 5.30 8.93
C VAL A 46 8.02 5.38 8.98
N SER A 47 8.67 4.51 9.74
CA SER A 47 10.12 4.38 9.79
C SER A 47 10.59 2.95 9.51
N TRP A 48 11.80 2.80 8.98
CA TRP A 48 12.44 1.53 8.67
C TRP A 48 13.97 1.71 8.68
N PRO A 49 14.78 0.63 8.58
CA PRO A 49 16.24 0.74 8.63
C PRO A 49 16.87 1.68 7.58
N GLY A 50 16.17 1.93 6.46
CA GLY A 50 16.62 2.78 5.37
C GLY A 50 16.12 4.22 5.45
N GLY A 51 15.31 4.59 6.44
CA GLY A 51 14.80 5.95 6.57
C GLY A 51 13.43 6.06 7.25
N SER A 52 12.80 7.21 7.04
CA SER A 52 11.46 7.53 7.53
C SER A 52 10.70 8.37 6.53
N ALA A 53 9.38 8.26 6.55
CA ALA A 53 8.48 9.03 5.72
C ALA A 53 7.31 9.55 6.56
N GLU A 54 7.01 10.83 6.42
CA GLU A 54 5.75 11.41 6.87
C GLU A 54 4.61 10.96 5.96
N VAL A 55 3.44 10.77 6.56
CA VAL A 55 2.22 10.36 5.88
C VAL A 55 1.19 11.46 6.05
N ASP A 56 0.73 11.98 4.92
CA ASP A 56 -0.41 12.88 4.83
C ASP A 56 -1.18 12.57 3.54
N LEU A 57 -2.21 11.73 3.66
CA LEU A 57 -2.99 11.24 2.52
C LEU A 57 -4.44 11.63 2.63
N HIS A 58 -4.99 12.03 1.49
CA HIS A 58 -6.38 12.30 1.29
C HIS A 58 -7.06 11.13 0.58
N TRP A 59 -8.38 11.09 0.63
CA TRP A 59 -9.15 10.14 -0.17
C TRP A 59 -8.88 10.36 -1.65
N GLY A 60 -8.55 9.27 -2.34
CA GLY A 60 -8.11 9.30 -3.73
C GLY A 60 -6.59 9.26 -3.90
N ASP A 61 -5.80 9.35 -2.83
CA ASP A 61 -4.34 9.25 -2.92
C ASP A 61 -3.83 7.81 -2.80
N ILE A 62 -2.65 7.58 -3.35
CA ILE A 62 -1.82 6.41 -3.08
C ILE A 62 -0.39 6.88 -2.82
N GLN A 63 0.34 6.20 -1.95
CA GLN A 63 1.74 6.48 -1.68
C GLN A 63 2.52 5.16 -1.63
N LEU A 64 3.69 5.15 -2.27
CA LEU A 64 4.66 4.07 -2.16
C LEU A 64 5.82 4.53 -1.26
N ILE A 65 6.07 3.79 -0.19
CA ILE A 65 7.26 3.94 0.63
C ILE A 65 8.25 2.87 0.19
N VAL A 66 9.31 3.29 -0.51
CA VAL A 66 10.33 2.39 -1.06
C VAL A 66 11.29 1.98 0.05
N GLY A 67 11.45 0.67 0.23
CA GLY A 67 12.35 0.07 1.20
C GLY A 67 11.98 -1.38 1.47
N GLN A 68 12.93 -2.20 1.91
CA GLN A 68 12.64 -3.61 2.19
C GLN A 68 11.89 -3.83 3.51
N GLY A 69 11.76 -2.79 4.33
CA GLY A 69 11.23 -2.89 5.69
C GLY A 69 12.17 -3.66 6.63
N PRO A 70 11.64 -4.25 7.73
CA PRO A 70 10.25 -4.08 8.19
C PRO A 70 9.95 -2.60 8.50
N PHE A 71 8.68 -2.23 8.40
CA PHE A 71 8.21 -0.86 8.58
C PHE A 71 7.51 -0.70 9.92
N GLN A 72 7.93 0.26 10.74
CA GLN A 72 7.21 0.69 11.93
C GLN A 72 6.22 1.79 11.54
N ALA A 73 4.92 1.46 11.52
CA ALA A 73 3.87 2.40 11.17
C ALA A 73 3.22 2.97 12.45
N ASP A 74 3.16 4.30 12.57
CA ASP A 74 2.28 5.02 13.50
C ASP A 74 1.31 5.87 12.66
N LEU A 75 0.10 5.34 12.45
CA LEU A 75 -0.86 5.89 11.50
C LEU A 75 -2.21 6.16 12.16
N HIS A 76 -2.80 7.30 11.79
CA HIS A 76 -4.05 7.81 12.31
C HIS A 76 -5.07 7.91 11.17
N PRO A 77 -6.21 7.20 11.27
CA PRO A 77 -7.26 7.27 10.27
C PRO A 77 -8.24 8.42 10.59
N HIS A 78 -8.93 8.91 9.56
CA HIS A 78 -10.10 9.78 9.76
C HIS A 78 -11.21 9.04 10.55
N PHE A 79 -12.04 9.76 11.32
CA PHE A 79 -12.86 9.20 12.42
C PHE A 79 -13.73 7.98 12.06
N ALA A 80 -14.19 7.88 10.82
CA ALA A 80 -15.09 6.81 10.35
C ALA A 80 -14.37 5.61 9.70
N VAL A 81 -13.03 5.64 9.66
CA VAL A 81 -12.18 4.77 8.84
C VAL A 81 -11.46 3.75 9.71
N ASP A 82 -11.37 2.51 9.23
CA ASP A 82 -10.66 1.42 9.91
C ASP A 82 -9.43 0.99 9.10
N ILE A 83 -8.26 1.02 9.73
CA ILE A 83 -6.97 0.61 9.14
C ILE A 83 -6.46 -0.72 9.69
N GLY A 84 -7.35 -1.52 10.29
CA GLY A 84 -7.06 -2.83 10.89
C GLY A 84 -6.95 -2.82 12.41
N ALA A 85 -7.10 -1.65 13.06
CA ALA A 85 -7.12 -1.49 14.51
C ALA A 85 -8.53 -1.25 15.08
N GLY A 86 -9.55 -1.20 14.22
CA GLY A 86 -10.91 -0.76 14.55
C GLY A 86 -11.18 0.67 14.06
N ARG A 87 -12.45 1.02 13.92
CA ARG A 87 -12.90 2.32 13.37
C ARG A 87 -12.35 3.49 14.18
N GLY A 88 -11.69 4.43 13.51
CA GLY A 88 -11.13 5.66 14.09
C GLY A 88 -9.93 5.43 15.01
N ARG A 89 -9.41 4.19 15.13
CA ARG A 89 -8.30 3.87 16.02
C ARG A 89 -6.98 3.92 15.27
N ALA A 90 -6.00 4.55 15.91
CA ALA A 90 -4.63 4.59 15.39
C ALA A 90 -4.03 3.17 15.33
N LEU A 91 -3.21 2.93 14.32
CA LEU A 91 -2.44 1.70 14.15
C LEU A 91 -0.98 1.99 14.49
N ARG A 92 -0.46 1.26 15.48
CA ARG A 92 0.97 1.21 15.81
C ARG A 92 1.45 -0.22 15.70
N ARG A 93 2.12 -0.55 14.62
CA ARG A 93 2.56 -1.93 14.36
C ARG A 93 3.72 -1.99 13.38
N GLU A 94 4.54 -3.02 13.53
CA GLU A 94 5.44 -3.48 12.49
C GLU A 94 4.65 -4.11 11.33
N VAL A 95 5.00 -3.70 10.11
CA VAL A 95 4.45 -4.20 8.85
C VAL A 95 5.58 -4.80 8.03
N ALA A 96 5.39 -6.02 7.55
CA ALA A 96 6.36 -6.68 6.68
C ALA A 96 6.55 -5.88 5.38
N GLY A 97 7.79 -5.72 4.96
CA GLY A 97 8.11 -5.12 3.66
C GLY A 97 8.28 -6.16 2.56
N GLY A 98 9.07 -5.79 1.55
CA GLY A 98 9.37 -6.62 0.40
C GLY A 98 10.18 -5.83 -0.62
N VAL A 99 10.50 -6.43 -1.76
CA VAL A 99 11.37 -5.81 -2.78
C VAL A 99 10.80 -4.50 -3.36
N CYS A 100 9.48 -4.29 -3.31
CA CYS A 100 8.82 -3.05 -3.71
C CYS A 100 8.53 -2.10 -2.54
N GLY A 101 8.28 -2.63 -1.34
CA GLY A 101 8.08 -1.85 -0.10
C GLY A 101 6.65 -1.82 0.42
N LEU A 102 6.19 -0.64 0.88
CA LEU A 102 4.89 -0.47 1.53
C LEU A 102 4.00 0.51 0.75
N PHE A 103 2.82 0.06 0.33
CA PHE A 103 1.78 0.93 -0.20
C PHE A 103 0.81 1.39 0.89
N LEU A 104 0.51 2.68 0.88
CA LEU A 104 -0.61 3.28 1.58
C LEU A 104 -1.66 3.67 0.54
N ASP A 105 -2.76 2.92 0.47
CA ASP A 105 -3.77 3.03 -0.60
C ASP A 105 -5.08 3.64 -0.07
N CYS A 106 -5.22 4.95 -0.24
CA CYS A 106 -6.40 5.73 0.14
C CYS A 106 -7.35 5.97 -1.04
N ARG A 107 -7.24 5.22 -2.14
CA ARG A 107 -8.10 5.39 -3.34
C ARG A 107 -9.55 4.91 -3.14
N GLY A 108 -9.82 4.25 -2.01
CA GLY A 108 -11.13 3.72 -1.66
C GLY A 108 -11.32 2.26 -2.04
N ARG A 109 -12.17 1.55 -1.27
CA ARG A 109 -12.57 0.17 -1.54
C ARG A 109 -14.10 0.03 -1.37
N SER A 110 -14.87 -0.20 -2.44
CA SER A 110 -14.46 -0.30 -3.86
C SER A 110 -13.76 0.97 -4.36
N LEU A 111 -12.91 0.81 -5.39
CA LEU A 111 -12.14 1.89 -5.98
C LEU A 111 -13.05 3.03 -6.46
N MET A 112 -12.76 4.26 -6.03
CA MET A 112 -13.57 5.43 -6.36
C MET A 112 -13.03 6.09 -7.63
N LEU A 113 -13.63 5.80 -8.79
CA LEU A 113 -13.27 6.41 -10.07
C LEU A 113 -14.17 7.59 -10.39
N ALA A 114 -13.62 8.62 -11.03
CA ALA A 114 -14.42 9.70 -11.57
C ALA A 114 -15.32 9.21 -12.72
N GLU A 115 -16.55 9.71 -12.75
CA GLU A 115 -17.54 9.39 -13.79
C GLU A 115 -17.16 10.04 -15.13
N ASP A 116 -16.84 11.35 -15.09
CA ASP A 116 -16.35 12.12 -16.23
C ASP A 116 -14.99 11.60 -16.71
N GLU A 117 -14.88 11.38 -18.01
CA GLU A 117 -13.70 10.77 -18.64
C GLU A 117 -12.44 11.61 -18.44
N LYS A 118 -12.51 12.93 -18.70
CA LYS A 118 -11.34 13.82 -18.56
C LYS A 118 -10.84 13.85 -17.11
N THR A 119 -11.76 13.84 -16.16
CA THR A 119 -11.44 13.80 -14.73
C THR A 119 -10.84 12.45 -14.34
N ARG A 120 -11.35 11.35 -14.88
CA ARG A 120 -10.80 10.00 -14.65
C ARG A 120 -9.39 9.87 -15.22
N VAL A 121 -9.12 10.39 -16.41
CA VAL A 121 -7.75 10.40 -16.98
C VAL A 121 -6.78 11.14 -16.07
N ARG A 122 -7.15 12.35 -15.60
CA ARG A 122 -6.32 13.11 -14.64
C ARG A 122 -6.10 12.35 -13.33
N GLN A 123 -7.13 11.67 -12.83
CA GLN A 123 -7.04 10.83 -11.63
C GLN A 123 -6.02 9.69 -11.79
N LEU A 124 -6.05 8.97 -12.92
CA LEU A 124 -5.12 7.88 -13.19
C LEU A 124 -3.68 8.39 -13.35
N LEU A 125 -3.49 9.50 -14.07
CA LEU A 125 -2.16 10.12 -14.22
C LEU A 125 -1.58 10.57 -12.88
N LYS A 126 -2.41 11.15 -12.00
CA LYS A 126 -2.02 11.48 -10.62
C LYS A 126 -1.52 10.25 -9.87
N TRP A 127 -2.20 9.10 -10.00
CA TRP A 127 -1.75 7.87 -9.34
C TRP A 127 -0.42 7.38 -9.90
N TYR A 128 -0.21 7.45 -11.22
CA TYR A 128 1.05 7.05 -11.83
C TYR A 128 2.21 7.91 -11.33
N GLU A 129 2.01 9.22 -11.22
CA GLU A 129 2.98 10.15 -10.67
C GLU A 129 3.27 9.85 -9.19
N GLN A 130 2.23 9.66 -8.37
CA GLN A 130 2.36 9.41 -6.92
C GLN A 130 3.19 8.18 -6.56
N VAL A 131 3.26 7.19 -7.45
CA VAL A 131 4.01 5.94 -7.20
C VAL A 131 5.14 5.72 -8.20
N GLY A 132 5.45 6.71 -9.04
CA GLY A 132 6.49 6.63 -10.06
C GLY A 132 6.30 5.45 -11.03
N MET A 133 5.04 5.16 -11.44
CA MET A 133 4.71 3.93 -12.15
C MET A 133 5.31 3.84 -13.55
N TYR A 134 5.39 4.97 -14.25
CA TYR A 134 5.96 5.08 -15.59
C TYR A 134 6.90 6.29 -15.67
N PRO A 135 7.89 6.30 -16.56
CA PRO A 135 8.54 7.53 -16.98
C PRO A 135 7.45 8.47 -17.49
N MET A 136 7.19 9.57 -16.78
CA MET A 136 6.13 10.52 -17.13
C MET A 136 6.58 11.39 -18.32
N SER A 137 6.85 10.77 -19.47
CA SER A 137 6.99 11.44 -20.76
C SER A 137 5.60 11.52 -21.40
N VAL A 138 4.71 12.33 -20.82
CA VAL A 138 3.40 12.57 -21.42
C VAL A 138 3.57 13.67 -22.47
N GLU A 139 4.01 13.28 -23.66
CA GLU A 139 3.89 14.15 -24.85
C GLU A 139 2.44 14.12 -25.33
N GLY A 140 1.67 15.12 -24.94
CA GLY A 140 0.29 15.30 -25.38
C GLY A 140 -0.47 16.26 -24.48
N ALA A 141 -1.06 17.30 -25.06
CA ALA A 141 -1.94 18.22 -24.34
C ALA A 141 -3.18 17.47 -23.83
N LEU A 142 -3.46 17.61 -22.53
CA LEU A 142 -4.72 17.19 -21.90
C LEU A 142 -5.90 18.09 -22.32
#